data_AF-A0A8C3GP89-F1
#
_entry.id   AF-A0A8C3GP89-F1
#
_cell.length_a   1.000
_cell.length_b   1.000
_cell.length_c   1.000
_cell.angle_alpha   90.00
_cell.angle_beta   90.00
_cell.angle_gamma   90.00
#
_symmetry.space_group_name_H-M   'P 1'
#
loop_
_entity.id
_entity.type
_entity.pdbx_description
1 polymer ?
#
loop_
_entity_poly.entity_id
_entity_poly.type
_entity_poly.pdbx_seq_one_letter_code
_entity_poly.pdbx_strand_id
1 'polypeptide(L)'
;LRGMARCWRGVVQQQVGLGLGLLGAADVAERYCGLYRRLRGATEELFGQQAAFLGALGRGFAGALLQLPFLTALHASERFARYLDGKIQELGGAAGSTGLLQQLLEPFVVFSGLEIAHTFEHFYRLYLGDRLLAQGPSWLEGAVLEQLGLCFPRRFPQQMLRDLAESEELQRRFRLFQLQERDRRLLEPGAESPEHEVSGAGWGPPCSPRGPELPPCPRTQAPGEAAEVTVLALSPRCWPVSPLCRMAEPGRFFPAALSSPLGAFAAFCGQSQSWAGARPRGLQWTWLGRAELRFGACVLHVSTLQMFVLLRFNGAEVAVESLLQATGLPAELLQQALAPLTEARGPADRGPGASSRSSGRQLRLLPRQRYLRAERAESGALERKRNVLCCLLSRILKAEKRLHIDNLVFRVLAACQKGELGPGLQFPSFCCHSVDVLSCVLHLLNQGYLRRQEERPHVLEYVPDESPAPPSSQAQPPVAFQTVEIKTAPSPAAAERRQTFSTFR
;
A
#
# COMPACT_ATOMS: atom_id res chain seq x y z
N LEU A 1 23.48 25.74 -25.31
CA LEU A 1 22.79 24.49 -24.89
C LEU A 1 22.41 24.47 -23.39
N ARG A 2 23.36 24.55 -22.44
CA ARG A 2 23.02 24.49 -20.98
C ARG A 2 22.06 25.59 -20.49
N GLY A 3 22.12 26.79 -21.04
CA GLY A 3 21.17 27.88 -20.73
C GLY A 3 19.76 27.58 -21.25
N MET A 4 19.65 27.07 -22.48
CA MET A 4 18.38 26.67 -23.08
C MET A 4 17.72 25.52 -22.33
N ALA A 5 18.48 24.49 -21.92
CA ALA A 5 17.92 23.41 -21.10
C ALA A 5 17.42 23.89 -19.74
N ARG A 6 18.08 24.90 -19.13
CA ARG A 6 17.58 25.55 -17.90
C ARG A 6 16.29 26.34 -18.14
N CYS A 7 16.21 27.07 -19.26
CA CYS A 7 14.99 27.76 -19.66
C CYS A 7 13.84 26.77 -19.88
N TRP A 8 14.09 25.68 -20.63
CA TRP A 8 13.11 24.62 -20.86
C TRP A 8 12.59 24.00 -19.56
N ARG A 9 13.48 23.70 -18.61
CA ARG A 9 13.09 23.24 -17.26
C ARG A 9 12.09 24.22 -16.62
N GLY A 10 12.36 25.52 -16.69
CA GLY A 10 11.48 26.56 -16.13
C GLY A 10 10.11 26.59 -16.80
N VAL A 11 10.06 26.51 -18.13
CA VAL A 11 8.81 26.43 -18.90
C VAL A 11 8.00 25.19 -18.51
N VAL A 12 8.66 24.02 -18.47
CA VAL A 12 8.02 22.76 -18.05
C VAL A 12 7.47 22.90 -16.63
N GLN A 13 8.28 23.42 -15.70
CA GLN A 13 7.86 23.60 -14.31
C GLN A 13 6.63 24.50 -14.19
N GLN A 14 6.59 25.62 -14.93
CA GLN A 14 5.43 26.52 -14.92
C GLN A 14 4.18 25.87 -15.51
N GLN A 15 4.31 25.16 -16.64
CA GLN A 15 3.20 24.46 -17.29
C GLN A 15 2.63 23.36 -16.40
N VAL A 16 3.50 22.58 -15.76
CA VAL A 16 3.10 21.53 -14.81
C VAL A 16 2.48 22.14 -13.56
N GLY A 17 3.06 23.22 -13.02
CA GLY A 17 2.50 23.94 -11.87
C GLY A 17 1.08 24.46 -12.14
N LEU A 18 0.83 25.06 -13.32
CA LEU A 18 -0.51 25.51 -13.73
C LEU A 18 -1.48 24.34 -13.92
N GLY A 19 -1.04 23.24 -14.55
CA GLY A 19 -1.85 22.04 -14.74
C GLY A 19 -2.21 21.34 -13.43
N LEU A 20 -1.30 21.37 -12.46
CA LEU A 20 -1.48 20.87 -11.09
C LEU A 20 -2.18 21.90 -10.18
N GLY A 21 -2.30 23.18 -10.55
CA GLY A 21 -3.10 24.13 -9.79
C GLY A 21 -4.59 23.78 -9.73
N LEU A 22 -5.06 22.91 -10.64
CA LEU A 22 -6.44 22.47 -10.79
C LEU A 22 -6.73 21.11 -10.12
N LEU A 23 -5.92 20.72 -9.13
CA LEU A 23 -5.91 19.40 -8.46
C LEU A 23 -7.19 19.01 -7.67
N GLY A 24 -8.28 19.79 -7.76
CA GLY A 24 -9.57 19.43 -7.18
C GLY A 24 -10.39 18.40 -7.99
N ALA A 25 -9.94 18.01 -9.18
CA ALA A 25 -10.69 17.11 -10.08
C ALA A 25 -10.40 15.63 -9.83
N ALA A 26 -11.35 14.73 -10.13
CA ALA A 26 -11.15 13.28 -10.02
C ALA A 26 -10.02 12.75 -10.93
N ASP A 27 -9.70 13.49 -12.01
CA ASP A 27 -8.87 13.03 -13.13
C ASP A 27 -7.42 13.56 -13.09
N VAL A 28 -6.91 13.90 -11.89
CA VAL A 28 -5.54 14.42 -11.69
C VAL A 28 -4.49 13.58 -12.42
N ALA A 29 -4.55 12.26 -12.25
CA ALA A 29 -3.55 11.35 -12.80
C ALA A 29 -3.57 11.33 -14.34
N GLU A 30 -4.76 11.32 -14.94
CA GLU A 30 -4.91 11.36 -16.39
C GLU A 30 -4.41 12.67 -16.98
N ARG A 31 -4.73 13.80 -16.33
CA ARG A 31 -4.24 15.12 -16.74
C ARG A 31 -2.72 15.21 -16.61
N TYR A 32 -2.14 14.69 -15.53
CA TYR A 32 -0.70 14.61 -15.32
C TYR A 32 -0.01 13.80 -16.43
N CYS A 33 -0.48 12.58 -16.69
CA CYS A 33 0.06 11.72 -17.74
C CYS A 33 -0.14 12.32 -19.14
N GLY A 34 -1.28 12.97 -19.40
CA GLY A 34 -1.54 13.68 -20.66
C GLY A 34 -0.60 14.87 -20.86
N LEU A 35 -0.36 15.66 -19.82
CA LEU A 35 0.58 16.77 -19.86
C LEU A 35 2.02 16.28 -20.08
N TYR A 36 2.42 15.20 -19.39
CA TYR A 36 3.72 14.58 -19.58
C TYR A 36 3.93 14.15 -21.03
N ARG A 37 2.97 13.43 -21.64
CA ARG A 37 3.06 13.01 -23.04
C ARG A 37 3.17 14.18 -24.00
N ARG A 38 2.39 15.24 -23.80
CA ARG A 38 2.48 16.46 -24.64
C ARG A 38 3.83 17.14 -24.53
N LEU A 39 4.34 17.34 -23.30
CA LEU A 39 5.63 18.01 -23.09
C LEU A 39 6.82 17.13 -23.52
N ARG A 40 6.70 15.81 -23.41
CA ARG A 40 7.66 14.86 -23.98
C ARG A 40 7.72 14.99 -25.50
N GLY A 41 6.57 14.94 -26.18
CA GLY A 41 6.48 15.15 -27.62
C GLY A 41 7.06 16.48 -28.07
N ALA A 42 6.70 17.59 -27.39
CA ALA A 42 7.26 18.91 -27.67
C ALA A 42 8.78 18.97 -27.42
N THR A 43 9.30 18.26 -26.40
CA THR A 43 10.74 18.18 -26.14
C THR A 43 11.46 17.48 -27.31
N GLU A 44 10.90 16.38 -27.80
CA GLU A 44 11.45 15.60 -28.91
C GLU A 44 11.37 16.36 -30.24
N GLU A 45 10.27 17.08 -30.51
CA GLU A 45 10.10 17.90 -31.72
C GLU A 45 11.05 19.10 -31.76
N LEU A 46 11.20 19.82 -30.64
CA LEU A 46 12.00 21.06 -30.58
C LEU A 46 13.50 20.78 -30.46
N PHE A 47 13.89 19.73 -29.74
CA PHE A 47 15.28 19.50 -29.34
C PHE A 47 15.83 18.11 -29.72
N GLY A 48 15.01 17.25 -30.32
CA GLY A 48 15.37 15.86 -30.63
C GLY A 48 15.57 15.00 -29.37
N GLN A 49 16.29 13.89 -29.51
CA GLN A 49 16.58 12.93 -28.42
C GLN A 49 17.74 13.37 -27.51
N GLN A 50 17.93 14.68 -27.31
CA GLN A 50 19.03 15.19 -26.50
C GLN A 50 18.75 14.97 -24.99
N ALA A 51 19.60 14.15 -24.35
CA ALA A 51 19.49 13.80 -22.93
C ALA A 51 19.41 15.01 -21.97
N ALA A 52 20.05 16.14 -22.33
CA ALA A 52 20.00 17.36 -21.52
C ALA A 52 18.57 17.94 -21.42
N PHE A 53 17.79 17.87 -22.50
CA PHE A 53 16.42 18.39 -22.55
C PHE A 53 15.40 17.40 -21.98
N LEU A 54 15.60 16.10 -22.20
CA LEU A 54 14.85 15.05 -21.48
C LEU A 54 15.08 15.14 -19.96
N GLY A 55 16.32 15.38 -19.53
CA GLY A 55 16.63 15.66 -18.13
C GLY A 55 16.03 16.96 -17.61
N ALA A 56 15.89 17.99 -18.47
CA ALA A 56 15.21 19.24 -18.11
C ALA A 56 13.70 19.06 -17.96
N LEU A 57 13.07 18.23 -18.81
CA LEU A 57 11.67 17.81 -18.70
C LEU A 57 11.42 17.15 -17.33
N GLY A 58 12.18 16.11 -17.00
CA GLY A 58 12.04 15.42 -15.71
C GLY A 58 12.23 16.36 -14.51
N ARG A 59 13.27 17.22 -14.54
CA ARG A 59 13.50 18.21 -13.47
C ARG A 59 12.42 19.28 -13.38
N GLY A 60 11.76 19.63 -14.49
CA GLY A 60 10.66 20.58 -14.50
C GLY A 60 9.43 19.99 -13.80
N PHE A 61 9.07 18.74 -14.13
CA PHE A 61 8.03 17.99 -13.42
C PHE A 61 8.33 17.84 -11.93
N ALA A 62 9.55 17.42 -11.60
CA ALA A 62 10.00 17.31 -10.21
C ALA A 62 9.88 18.65 -9.47
N GLY A 63 10.32 19.74 -10.09
CA GLY A 63 10.23 21.09 -9.51
C GLY A 63 8.80 21.52 -9.21
N ALA A 64 7.84 21.20 -10.09
CA ALA A 64 6.44 21.52 -9.88
C ALA A 64 5.82 20.67 -8.75
N LEU A 65 6.15 19.38 -8.68
CA LEU A 65 5.68 18.50 -7.61
C LEU A 65 6.20 18.91 -6.23
N LEU A 66 7.45 19.40 -6.15
CA LEU A 66 8.04 19.90 -4.90
C LEU A 66 7.38 21.18 -4.38
N GLN A 67 6.73 21.96 -5.26
CA GLN A 67 6.01 23.17 -4.88
C GLN A 67 4.60 22.89 -4.33
N LEU A 68 4.12 21.65 -4.44
CA LEU A 68 2.79 21.30 -3.92
C LEU A 68 2.77 21.34 -2.40
N PRO A 69 1.71 21.92 -1.78
CA PRO A 69 1.46 21.73 -0.36
C PRO A 69 1.37 20.23 -0.04
N PHE A 70 1.85 19.81 1.12
CA PHE A 70 1.92 18.39 1.45
C PHE A 70 0.59 17.65 1.37
N LEU A 71 -0.50 18.23 1.87
CA LEU A 71 -1.81 17.61 1.74
C LEU A 71 -2.20 17.42 0.28
N THR A 72 -1.86 18.37 -0.59
CA THR A 72 -2.13 18.28 -2.02
C THR A 72 -1.26 17.18 -2.66
N ALA A 73 0.04 17.12 -2.32
CA ALA A 73 0.93 16.07 -2.77
C ALA A 73 0.48 14.68 -2.30
N LEU A 74 0.01 14.56 -1.06
CA LEU A 74 -0.53 13.34 -0.47
C LEU A 74 -1.76 12.84 -1.22
N HIS A 75 -2.74 13.70 -1.48
CA HIS A 75 -3.92 13.34 -2.27
C HIS A 75 -3.54 13.01 -3.72
N ALA A 76 -2.61 13.75 -4.33
CA ALA A 76 -2.12 13.45 -5.67
C ALA A 76 -1.42 12.07 -5.73
N SER A 77 -0.57 11.74 -4.74
CA SER A 77 0.06 10.43 -4.62
C SER A 77 -0.93 9.27 -4.60
N GLU A 78 -2.00 9.43 -3.82
CA GLU A 78 -3.08 8.45 -3.74
C GLU A 78 -3.73 8.25 -5.12
N ARG A 79 -4.10 9.36 -5.78
CA ARG A 79 -4.70 9.35 -7.13
C ARG A 79 -3.79 8.74 -8.18
N PHE A 80 -2.49 9.02 -8.12
CA PHE A 80 -1.49 8.40 -8.99
C PHE A 80 -1.38 6.90 -8.78
N ALA A 81 -1.33 6.45 -7.53
CA ALA A 81 -1.27 5.03 -7.21
C ALA A 81 -2.54 4.29 -7.66
N ARG A 82 -3.73 4.88 -7.45
CA ARG A 82 -5.01 4.33 -7.91
C ARG A 82 -5.09 4.22 -9.43
N TYR A 83 -4.64 5.27 -10.13
CA TYR A 83 -4.61 5.29 -11.59
C TYR A 83 -3.70 4.20 -12.16
N LEU A 84 -2.49 4.07 -11.61
CA LEU A 84 -1.56 3.02 -12.00
C LEU A 84 -2.13 1.63 -11.73
N ASP A 85 -2.75 1.42 -10.58
CA ASP A 85 -3.42 0.15 -10.25
C ASP A 85 -4.46 -0.24 -11.32
N GLY A 86 -5.32 0.70 -11.71
CA GLY A 86 -6.31 0.48 -12.78
C GLY A 86 -5.65 0.12 -14.12
N LYS A 87 -4.62 0.87 -14.52
CA LYS A 87 -3.92 0.64 -15.79
C LYS A 87 -3.13 -0.67 -15.82
N ILE A 88 -2.51 -1.06 -14.71
CA ILE A 88 -1.82 -2.35 -14.58
C ILE A 88 -2.82 -3.50 -14.71
N GLN A 89 -3.99 -3.40 -14.07
CA GLN A 89 -5.04 -4.42 -14.18
C GLN A 89 -5.61 -4.53 -15.61
N GLU A 90 -5.76 -3.41 -16.32
CA GLU A 90 -6.14 -3.40 -17.75
C GLU A 90 -5.10 -4.11 -18.63
N LEU A 91 -3.81 -3.85 -18.38
CA LEU A 91 -2.70 -4.46 -19.13
C LEU A 91 -2.52 -5.95 -18.82
N GLY A 92 -2.88 -6.41 -17.63
CA GLY A 92 -2.79 -7.82 -17.23
C GLY A 92 -3.58 -8.79 -18.12
N GLY A 93 -4.53 -8.29 -18.91
CA GLY A 93 -5.27 -9.07 -19.91
C GLY A 93 -4.63 -9.10 -21.32
N ALA A 94 -3.61 -8.28 -21.59
CA ALA A 94 -2.98 -8.12 -22.90
C ALA A 94 -1.50 -8.52 -22.85
N ALA A 95 -1.20 -9.78 -23.19
CA ALA A 95 0.17 -10.29 -23.26
C ALA A 95 1.02 -9.52 -24.31
N GLY A 96 2.28 -9.21 -23.99
CA GLY A 96 3.27 -8.69 -24.95
C GLY A 96 3.48 -7.18 -25.02
N SER A 97 3.02 -6.40 -24.04
CA SER A 97 2.96 -4.94 -24.09
C SER A 97 4.05 -4.19 -23.30
N THR A 98 5.30 -4.65 -23.29
CA THR A 98 6.40 -4.02 -22.54
C THR A 98 6.63 -2.54 -22.90
N GLY A 99 6.45 -2.18 -24.18
CA GLY A 99 6.52 -0.79 -24.64
C GLY A 99 5.38 0.09 -24.10
N LEU A 100 4.15 -0.44 -24.05
CA LEU A 100 3.01 0.28 -23.45
C LEU A 100 3.19 0.43 -21.93
N LEU A 101 3.73 -0.59 -21.28
CA LEU A 101 4.08 -0.52 -19.87
C LEU A 101 5.11 0.59 -19.61
N GLN A 102 6.17 0.66 -20.42
CA GLN A 102 7.18 1.72 -20.27
C GLN A 102 6.58 3.12 -20.46
N GLN A 103 5.74 3.31 -21.48
CA GLN A 103 5.05 4.58 -21.71
C GLN A 103 4.08 4.94 -20.58
N LEU A 104 3.42 3.95 -19.98
CA LEU A 104 2.53 4.14 -18.83
C LEU A 104 3.28 4.58 -17.58
N LEU A 105 4.43 3.96 -17.29
CA LEU A 105 5.17 4.15 -16.04
C LEU A 105 6.10 5.36 -16.07
N GLU A 106 6.58 5.75 -17.25
CA GLU A 106 7.54 6.84 -17.43
C GLU A 106 7.20 8.15 -16.69
N PRO A 107 5.96 8.67 -16.71
CA PRO A 107 5.62 9.91 -15.99
C PRO A 107 5.89 9.84 -14.48
N PHE A 108 5.88 8.65 -13.90
CA PHE A 108 6.02 8.41 -12.47
C PHE A 108 7.48 8.20 -12.04
N VAL A 109 8.38 7.88 -12.97
CA VAL A 109 9.83 7.73 -12.70
C VAL A 109 10.43 9.02 -12.11
N VAL A 110 9.84 10.17 -12.43
CA VAL A 110 10.21 11.49 -11.91
C VAL A 110 10.08 11.58 -10.39
N PHE A 111 9.29 10.72 -9.74
CA PHE A 111 9.13 10.73 -8.29
C PHE A 111 10.41 10.31 -7.55
N SER A 112 11.29 9.56 -8.21
CA SER A 112 12.56 9.12 -7.63
C SER A 112 13.33 10.27 -6.99
N GLY A 113 13.62 10.15 -5.70
CA GLY A 113 14.35 11.16 -4.92
C GLY A 113 13.52 12.37 -4.47
N LEU A 114 12.20 12.39 -4.69
CA LEU A 114 11.30 13.42 -4.19
C LEU A 114 10.56 12.97 -2.93
N GLU A 115 10.10 13.92 -2.12
CA GLU A 115 9.29 13.63 -0.92
C GLU A 115 7.98 12.91 -1.25
N ILE A 116 7.37 13.25 -2.39
CA ILE A 116 6.14 12.60 -2.88
C ILE A 116 6.30 11.10 -3.12
N ALA A 117 7.53 10.60 -3.31
CA ALA A 117 7.80 9.17 -3.44
C ALA A 117 7.41 8.38 -2.18
N HIS A 118 7.48 8.99 -0.99
CA HIS A 118 7.14 8.30 0.26
C HIS A 118 5.63 8.08 0.40
N THR A 119 4.86 9.12 0.10
CA THR A 119 3.39 9.06 0.10
C THR A 119 2.90 8.19 -1.05
N PHE A 120 3.53 8.29 -2.22
CA PHE A 120 3.26 7.40 -3.35
C PHE A 120 3.56 5.94 -3.03
N GLU A 121 4.72 5.61 -2.45
CA GLU A 121 5.04 4.26 -1.99
C GLU A 121 4.02 3.75 -0.97
N HIS A 122 3.62 4.61 -0.02
CA HIS A 122 2.60 4.25 0.97
C HIS A 122 1.30 3.88 0.31
N PHE A 123 0.80 4.60 -0.69
CA PHE A 123 -0.46 4.22 -1.36
C PHE A 123 -0.28 3.06 -2.34
N TYR A 124 0.80 3.06 -3.12
CA TYR A 124 1.08 2.03 -4.12
C TYR A 124 1.16 0.64 -3.49
N ARG A 125 1.85 0.49 -2.35
CA ARG A 125 1.99 -0.82 -1.68
C ARG A 125 0.65 -1.41 -1.26
N LEU A 126 -0.36 -0.59 -1.00
CA LEU A 126 -1.64 -1.09 -0.53
C LEU A 126 -2.49 -1.56 -1.73
N TYR A 127 -2.50 -0.81 -2.85
CA TYR A 127 -3.08 -1.29 -4.11
C TYR A 127 -2.37 -2.56 -4.62
N LEU A 128 -1.04 -2.62 -4.51
CA LEU A 128 -0.28 -3.83 -4.80
C LEU A 128 -0.68 -4.98 -3.86
N GLY A 129 -0.83 -4.71 -2.56
CA GLY A 129 -1.28 -5.70 -1.58
C GLY A 129 -2.62 -6.33 -1.96
N ASP A 130 -3.58 -5.53 -2.38
CA ASP A 130 -4.88 -6.00 -2.87
C ASP A 130 -4.73 -6.94 -4.07
N ARG A 131 -3.95 -6.52 -5.09
CA ARG A 131 -3.72 -7.33 -6.28
C ARG A 131 -3.05 -8.66 -5.91
N LEU A 132 -2.01 -8.62 -5.08
CA LEU A 132 -1.25 -9.80 -4.68
C LEU A 132 -2.07 -10.77 -3.82
N LEU A 133 -2.85 -10.28 -2.86
CA LEU A 133 -3.67 -11.13 -1.99
C LEU A 133 -4.89 -11.69 -2.73
N ALA A 134 -5.49 -10.92 -3.65
CA ALA A 134 -6.64 -11.36 -4.41
C ALA A 134 -6.25 -12.29 -5.56
N GLN A 135 -5.28 -11.88 -6.38
CA GLN A 135 -4.96 -12.51 -7.67
C GLN A 135 -3.69 -13.35 -7.61
N GLY A 136 -2.80 -13.10 -6.65
CA GLY A 136 -1.47 -13.71 -6.59
C GLY A 136 -0.43 -12.89 -7.36
N PRO A 137 0.86 -13.25 -7.27
CA PRO A 137 1.92 -12.59 -8.02
C PRO A 137 1.71 -12.81 -9.53
N SER A 138 1.97 -11.77 -10.32
CA SER A 138 2.00 -11.86 -11.79
C SER A 138 3.35 -11.37 -12.31
N TRP A 139 3.72 -11.78 -13.53
CA TRP A 139 4.94 -11.31 -14.19
C TRP A 139 4.98 -9.78 -14.30
N LEU A 140 3.81 -9.16 -14.46
CA LEU A 140 3.66 -7.72 -14.62
C LEU A 140 4.07 -6.97 -13.35
N GLU A 141 3.84 -7.54 -12.17
CA GLU A 141 4.27 -6.91 -10.91
C GLU A 141 5.80 -6.81 -10.84
N GLY A 142 6.51 -7.86 -11.24
CA GLY A 142 7.99 -7.83 -11.35
C GLY A 142 8.46 -6.74 -12.31
N ALA A 143 7.90 -6.71 -13.53
CA ALA A 143 8.26 -5.74 -14.56
C ALA A 143 7.98 -4.28 -14.15
N VAL A 144 6.86 -4.02 -13.45
CA VAL A 144 6.54 -2.68 -12.93
C VAL A 144 7.57 -2.27 -11.88
N LEU A 145 7.94 -3.17 -10.96
CA LEU A 145 8.89 -2.87 -9.89
C LEU A 145 10.33 -2.73 -10.38
N GLU A 146 10.70 -3.34 -11.50
CA GLU A 146 11.98 -3.09 -12.17
C GLU A 146 12.07 -1.63 -12.64
N GLN A 147 10.98 -1.07 -13.19
CA GLN A 147 10.97 0.29 -13.72
C GLN A 147 10.74 1.36 -12.66
N LEU A 148 9.78 1.13 -11.75
CA LEU A 148 9.45 2.08 -10.67
C LEU A 148 10.26 1.87 -9.40
N GLY A 149 11.18 0.90 -9.36
CA GLY A 149 11.83 0.49 -8.12
C GLY A 149 12.52 1.60 -7.34
N LEU A 150 13.06 2.60 -8.03
CA LEU A 150 13.72 3.77 -7.43
C LEU A 150 12.73 4.80 -6.85
N CYS A 151 11.46 4.73 -7.24
CA CYS A 151 10.37 5.56 -6.69
C CYS A 151 9.84 5.03 -5.36
N PHE A 152 10.41 3.95 -4.82
CA PHE A 152 10.02 3.33 -3.55
C PHE A 152 11.18 3.42 -2.54
N PRO A 153 11.30 4.54 -1.80
CA PRO A 153 12.42 4.78 -0.90
C PRO A 153 12.68 3.67 0.12
N ARG A 154 11.63 3.02 0.63
CA ARG A 154 11.74 1.93 1.62
C ARG A 154 11.76 0.55 0.98
N ARG A 155 11.55 0.47 -0.34
CA ARG A 155 11.45 -0.75 -1.13
C ARG A 155 10.34 -1.70 -0.64
N PHE A 156 9.26 -1.16 -0.07
CA PHE A 156 8.15 -1.97 0.43
C PHE A 156 7.50 -2.83 -0.65
N PRO A 157 7.19 -2.32 -1.85
CA PRO A 157 6.65 -3.14 -2.93
C PRO A 157 7.56 -4.31 -3.31
N GLN A 158 8.88 -4.08 -3.38
CA GLN A 158 9.86 -5.12 -3.67
C GLN A 158 9.94 -6.15 -2.54
N GLN A 159 9.88 -5.70 -1.28
CA GLN A 159 9.87 -6.59 -0.13
C GLN A 159 8.58 -7.43 -0.10
N MET A 160 7.43 -6.91 -0.52
CA MET A 160 6.19 -7.69 -0.60
C MET A 160 6.30 -8.87 -1.58
N LEU A 161 6.93 -8.69 -2.75
CA LEU A 161 7.18 -9.81 -3.67
C LEU A 161 8.17 -10.83 -3.09
N ARG A 162 9.20 -10.37 -2.38
CA ARG A 162 10.15 -11.25 -1.68
C ARG A 162 9.47 -12.07 -0.59
N ASP A 163 8.64 -11.43 0.23
CA ASP A 163 7.86 -12.10 1.29
C ASP A 163 6.95 -13.19 0.71
N LEU A 164 6.35 -12.98 -0.47
CA LEU A 164 5.56 -14.02 -1.15
C LEU A 164 6.44 -15.20 -1.58
N ALA A 165 7.58 -14.94 -2.22
CA ALA A 165 8.49 -16.00 -2.64
C ALA A 165 9.04 -16.80 -1.44
N GLU A 166 9.37 -16.11 -0.34
CA GLU A 166 9.77 -16.73 0.93
C GLU A 166 8.63 -17.56 1.53
N SER A 167 7.39 -17.06 1.47
CA SER A 167 6.22 -17.81 1.93
C SER A 167 5.92 -19.04 1.08
N GLU A 168 6.10 -18.98 -0.24
CA GLU A 168 5.93 -20.14 -1.13
C GLU A 168 6.97 -21.22 -0.85
N GLU A 169 8.21 -20.82 -0.60
CA GLU A 169 9.27 -21.72 -0.14
C GLU A 169 8.93 -22.34 1.22
N LEU A 170 8.43 -21.54 2.17
CA LEU A 170 7.99 -22.04 3.48
C LEU A 170 6.84 -23.05 3.34
N GLN A 171 5.87 -22.78 2.47
CA GLN A 171 4.77 -23.70 2.18
C GLN A 171 5.25 -25.00 1.51
N ARG A 172 6.28 -24.95 0.65
CA ARG A 172 6.91 -26.14 0.06
C ARG A 172 7.58 -26.99 1.13
N ARG A 173 8.36 -26.37 2.03
CA ARG A 173 9.01 -27.06 3.15
C ARG A 173 8.02 -27.69 4.11
N PHE A 174 6.93 -26.99 4.43
CA PHE A 174 5.86 -27.54 5.25
C PHE A 174 5.23 -28.78 4.61
N ARG A 175 4.96 -28.75 3.29
CA ARG A 175 4.46 -29.91 2.55
C ARG A 175 5.44 -31.10 2.62
N LEU A 176 6.73 -30.86 2.45
CA LEU A 176 7.76 -31.89 2.59
C LEU A 176 7.81 -32.46 4.02
N PHE A 177 7.74 -31.61 5.04
CA PHE A 177 7.69 -32.04 6.44
C PHE A 177 6.46 -32.93 6.72
N GLN A 178 5.29 -32.55 6.20
CA GLN A 178 4.08 -33.39 6.32
C GLN A 178 4.24 -34.75 5.63
N LEU A 179 4.89 -34.79 4.46
CA LEU A 179 5.17 -36.06 3.77
C LEU A 179 6.13 -36.92 4.59
N GLN A 180 7.22 -36.35 5.10
CA GLN A 180 8.18 -37.05 5.96
C GLN A 180 7.55 -37.61 7.23
N GLU A 181 6.67 -36.85 7.90
CA GLU A 181 5.95 -37.36 9.08
C GLU A 181 4.98 -38.50 8.73
N ARG A 182 4.39 -38.49 7.53
CA ARG A 182 3.55 -39.60 7.07
C ARG A 182 4.41 -40.83 6.78
N ASP A 183 5.53 -40.66 6.09
CA ASP A 183 6.46 -41.75 5.81
C ASP A 183 6.99 -42.36 7.12
N ARG A 184 7.35 -41.52 8.10
CA ARG A 184 7.78 -41.98 9.43
C ARG A 184 6.72 -42.84 10.12
N ARG A 185 5.45 -42.41 10.09
CA ARG A 185 4.33 -43.18 10.66
C ARG A 185 4.03 -44.48 9.93
N LEU A 186 4.32 -44.56 8.63
CA LEU A 186 4.19 -45.80 7.85
C LEU A 186 5.34 -46.78 8.14
N LEU A 187 6.52 -46.26 8.48
CA LEU A 187 7.71 -47.05 8.81
C LEU A 187 7.77 -47.48 10.29
N GLU A 188 7.01 -46.84 11.18
CA GLU A 188 6.80 -47.33 12.54
C GLU A 188 6.09 -48.69 12.46
N PRO A 189 6.75 -49.82 12.83
CA PRO A 189 6.12 -51.13 12.79
C PRO A 189 4.94 -51.12 13.77
N GLY A 190 3.72 -51.07 13.23
CA GLY A 190 2.52 -51.07 14.04
C GLY A 190 2.37 -52.42 14.73
N ALA A 191 2.27 -52.38 16.07
CA ALA A 191 1.35 -53.22 16.83
C ALA A 191 1.14 -54.63 16.24
N GLU A 192 2.21 -55.43 16.22
CA GLU A 192 2.03 -56.87 16.13
C GLU A 192 1.28 -57.28 17.40
N SER A 193 0.01 -57.64 17.20
CA SER A 193 -0.77 -58.44 18.13
C SER A 193 0.13 -59.53 18.70
N PRO A 194 0.18 -59.78 20.01
CA PRO A 194 0.86 -60.96 20.51
C PRO A 194 0.13 -62.17 19.90
N GLU A 195 0.80 -62.83 18.96
CA GLU A 195 0.36 -64.10 18.41
C GLU A 195 0.19 -65.04 19.60
N HIS A 196 -1.07 -65.36 19.89
CA HIS A 196 -1.41 -66.43 20.81
C HIS A 196 -0.79 -67.71 20.27
N GLU A 197 0.11 -68.28 21.06
CA GLU A 197 0.53 -69.66 20.92
C GLU A 197 -0.69 -70.57 20.73
N VAL A 198 -0.62 -71.38 19.68
CA VAL A 198 -1.57 -72.44 19.42
C VAL A 198 -1.50 -73.46 20.56
N SER A 199 -2.60 -73.59 21.31
CA SER A 199 -2.94 -74.84 21.99
C SER A 199 -4.43 -74.94 22.31
N GLY A 200 -5.06 -75.97 21.74
CA GLY A 200 -6.07 -76.77 22.44
C GLY A 200 -7.53 -76.33 22.39
N ALA A 201 -8.28 -76.95 21.47
CA ALA A 201 -9.59 -77.58 21.66
C ALA A 201 -10.74 -76.85 22.42
N GLY A 202 -11.93 -76.81 21.78
CA GLY A 202 -13.20 -76.90 22.53
C GLY A 202 -14.37 -76.06 21.99
N TRP A 203 -15.48 -76.75 21.72
CA TRP A 203 -16.76 -76.27 21.18
C TRP A 203 -17.60 -75.35 22.10
N GLY A 204 -18.14 -74.24 21.54
CA GLY A 204 -19.43 -73.54 21.85
C GLY A 204 -19.63 -72.79 23.19
N PRO A 205 -20.72 -71.99 23.42
CA PRO A 205 -21.71 -71.30 22.55
C PRO A 205 -21.85 -69.76 22.87
N PRO A 206 -22.81 -68.98 22.31
CA PRO A 206 -22.74 -67.50 22.21
C PRO A 206 -23.50 -66.74 23.33
N CYS A 207 -23.00 -65.57 23.76
CA CYS A 207 -23.75 -64.61 24.60
C CYS A 207 -23.25 -63.15 24.47
N SER A 208 -24.03 -62.33 23.75
CA SER A 208 -24.53 -60.95 24.01
C SER A 208 -23.66 -59.80 24.58
N PRO A 209 -24.08 -58.53 24.34
CA PRO A 209 -23.19 -57.38 24.13
C PRO A 209 -23.16 -56.38 25.29
N ARG A 210 -21.99 -55.79 25.59
CA ARG A 210 -21.86 -54.40 26.09
C ARG A 210 -20.40 -54.00 26.31
N GLY A 211 -19.95 -52.98 25.60
CA GLY A 211 -18.70 -52.25 25.84
C GLY A 211 -18.69 -50.99 24.96
N PRO A 212 -18.22 -49.84 25.47
CA PRO A 212 -18.50 -48.53 24.90
C PRO A 212 -17.81 -48.34 23.55
N GLU A 213 -18.55 -47.86 22.56
CA GLU A 213 -18.03 -47.45 21.25
C GLU A 213 -16.90 -46.44 21.44
N LEU A 214 -15.68 -46.87 21.12
CA LEU A 214 -14.57 -45.97 20.83
C LEU A 214 -14.97 -45.06 19.66
N PRO A 215 -14.55 -43.79 19.66
CA PRO A 215 -14.90 -42.87 18.58
C PRO A 215 -14.40 -43.44 17.24
N PRO A 216 -15.20 -43.42 16.17
CA PRO A 216 -14.80 -43.98 14.89
C PRO A 216 -13.55 -43.24 14.40
N CYS A 217 -12.48 -43.98 14.14
CA CYS A 217 -11.31 -43.48 13.42
C CYS A 217 -11.79 -42.76 12.15
N PRO A 218 -11.29 -41.53 11.87
CA PRO A 218 -11.72 -40.79 10.71
C PRO A 218 -11.44 -41.64 9.46
N ARG A 219 -12.51 -42.09 8.82
CA ARG A 219 -12.47 -42.80 7.54
C ARG A 219 -11.56 -41.99 6.61
N THR A 220 -10.52 -42.65 6.11
CA THR A 220 -9.63 -42.12 5.08
C THR A 220 -10.50 -41.66 3.90
N GLN A 221 -10.73 -40.34 3.82
CA GLN A 221 -11.40 -39.72 2.69
C GLN A 221 -10.58 -40.04 1.43
N ALA A 222 -11.27 -40.33 0.34
CA ALA A 222 -10.61 -40.62 -0.94
C ALA A 222 -9.67 -39.46 -1.32
N PRO A 223 -8.54 -39.71 -2.02
CA PRO A 223 -7.47 -38.73 -2.25
C PRO A 223 -7.85 -37.49 -3.10
N GLY A 224 -9.13 -37.30 -3.44
CA GLY A 224 -9.62 -36.21 -4.29
C GLY A 224 -10.67 -35.28 -3.65
N GLU A 225 -11.08 -35.49 -2.40
CA GLU A 225 -12.13 -34.67 -1.74
C GLU A 225 -11.61 -33.74 -0.62
N ALA A 226 -10.31 -33.80 -0.30
CA ALA A 226 -9.74 -32.95 0.75
C ALA A 226 -9.54 -31.50 0.28
N ALA A 227 -9.99 -30.53 1.07
CA ALA A 227 -9.80 -29.12 0.78
C ALA A 227 -8.30 -28.76 0.77
N GLU A 228 -7.82 -28.17 -0.32
CA GLU A 228 -6.44 -27.69 -0.41
C GLU A 228 -6.30 -26.36 0.34
N VAL A 229 -5.46 -26.35 1.38
CA VAL A 229 -5.20 -25.17 2.21
C VAL A 229 -3.74 -24.74 2.06
N THR A 230 -3.54 -23.49 1.64
CA THR A 230 -2.23 -22.85 1.54
C THR A 230 -2.12 -21.67 2.50
N VAL A 231 -0.98 -21.51 3.15
CA VAL A 231 -0.74 -20.43 4.11
C VAL A 231 0.24 -19.42 3.52
N LEU A 232 -0.14 -18.14 3.57
CA LEU A 232 0.74 -17.02 3.24
C LEU A 232 1.29 -16.41 4.55
N ALA A 233 2.58 -16.63 4.82
CA ALA A 233 3.28 -16.08 5.97
C ALA A 233 3.99 -14.77 5.57
N LEU A 234 3.41 -13.63 5.94
CA LEU A 234 3.81 -12.32 5.46
C LEU A 234 4.34 -11.43 6.60
N SER A 235 5.35 -10.59 6.31
CA SER A 235 5.92 -9.69 7.31
C SER A 235 5.03 -8.48 7.55
N PRO A 236 4.67 -8.13 8.80
CA PRO A 236 3.86 -6.94 9.08
C PRO A 236 4.61 -5.62 8.79
N ARG A 237 5.87 -5.67 8.34
CA ARG A 237 6.71 -4.49 8.09
C ARG A 237 6.37 -3.77 6.79
N CYS A 238 6.17 -4.52 5.70
CA CYS A 238 5.88 -3.96 4.37
C CYS A 238 4.39 -4.09 4.01
N TRP A 239 3.70 -5.10 4.56
CA TRP A 239 2.29 -5.35 4.30
C TRP A 239 1.38 -4.45 5.14
N PRO A 240 0.42 -3.74 4.51
CA PRO A 240 -0.54 -2.91 5.22
C PRO A 240 -1.73 -3.72 5.74
N VAL A 241 -1.49 -4.54 6.76
CA VAL A 241 -2.56 -5.32 7.39
C VAL A 241 -3.20 -4.50 8.50
N SER A 242 -4.46 -4.10 8.31
CA SER A 242 -5.23 -3.46 9.37
C SER A 242 -5.46 -4.42 10.55
N PRO A 243 -5.33 -3.97 11.81
CA PRO A 243 -5.69 -4.77 12.97
C PRO A 243 -7.13 -5.28 12.94
N LEU A 244 -8.02 -4.56 12.26
CA LEU A 244 -9.43 -4.93 12.11
C LEU A 244 -9.62 -6.22 11.30
N CYS A 245 -8.61 -6.61 10.51
CA CYS A 245 -8.64 -7.83 9.70
C CYS A 245 -8.08 -9.04 10.45
N ARG A 246 -7.68 -8.91 11.72
CA ARG A 246 -7.13 -10.02 12.50
C ARG A 246 -8.21 -11.05 12.82
N MET A 247 -7.82 -12.30 12.72
CA MET A 247 -8.60 -13.46 13.12
C MET A 247 -7.92 -14.08 14.34
N ALA A 248 -8.65 -14.28 15.42
CA ALA A 248 -8.09 -14.81 16.66
C ALA A 248 -7.74 -16.31 16.53
N GLU A 249 -8.77 -17.14 16.31
CA GLU A 249 -8.63 -18.59 16.29
C GLU A 249 -9.40 -19.19 15.11
N PRO A 250 -8.71 -19.67 14.06
CA PRO A 250 -9.36 -20.23 12.87
C PRO A 250 -10.30 -21.40 13.19
N GLY A 251 -9.99 -22.19 14.23
CA GLY A 251 -10.81 -23.32 14.67
C GLY A 251 -12.22 -22.94 15.15
N ARG A 252 -12.46 -21.69 15.54
CA ARG A 252 -13.81 -21.21 15.90
C ARG A 252 -14.68 -20.92 14.69
N PHE A 253 -14.07 -20.63 13.55
CA PHE A 253 -14.77 -20.13 12.37
C PHE A 253 -14.88 -21.17 11.26
N PHE A 254 -13.96 -22.13 11.20
CA PHE A 254 -13.90 -23.10 10.10
C PHE A 254 -13.94 -24.56 10.58
N PRO A 255 -14.56 -25.46 9.80
CA PRO A 255 -14.52 -26.90 10.06
C PRO A 255 -13.10 -27.46 10.14
N ALA A 256 -12.93 -28.60 10.81
CA ALA A 256 -11.64 -29.26 11.01
C ALA A 256 -10.85 -29.48 9.71
N ALA A 257 -11.53 -29.74 8.59
CA ALA A 257 -10.90 -29.90 7.28
C ALA A 257 -10.10 -28.66 6.84
N LEU A 258 -10.53 -27.45 7.25
CA LEU A 258 -9.86 -26.20 6.92
C LEU A 258 -8.98 -25.69 8.06
N SER A 259 -9.38 -25.88 9.33
CA SER A 259 -8.66 -25.37 10.49
C SER A 259 -7.49 -26.24 10.95
N SER A 260 -7.55 -27.57 10.76
CA SER A 260 -6.47 -28.49 11.13
C SER A 260 -5.16 -28.21 10.36
N PRO A 261 -5.17 -28.01 9.02
CA PRO A 261 -3.96 -27.63 8.28
C PRO A 261 -3.31 -26.34 8.79
N LEU A 262 -4.12 -25.35 9.20
CA LEU A 262 -3.62 -24.08 9.76
C LEU A 262 -2.94 -24.30 11.12
N GLY A 263 -3.52 -25.13 11.98
CA GLY A 263 -2.92 -25.51 13.26
C GLY A 263 -1.61 -26.28 13.09
N ALA A 264 -1.57 -27.24 12.15
CA ALA A 264 -0.37 -27.99 11.82
C ALA A 264 0.76 -27.08 11.28
N PHE A 265 0.41 -26.10 10.44
CA PHE A 265 1.36 -25.10 9.95
C PHE A 265 1.91 -24.23 11.08
N ALA A 266 1.05 -23.77 12.00
CA ALA A 266 1.49 -23.01 13.16
C ALA A 266 2.44 -23.80 14.08
N ALA A 267 2.14 -25.09 14.31
CA ALA A 267 3.01 -25.98 15.06
C ALA A 267 4.39 -26.15 14.37
N PHE A 268 4.39 -26.34 13.05
CA PHE A 268 5.62 -26.40 12.25
C PHE A 268 6.46 -25.13 12.39
N CYS A 269 5.86 -23.95 12.28
CA CYS A 269 6.58 -22.68 12.48
C CYS A 269 7.12 -22.52 13.90
N GLY A 270 6.40 -23.01 14.93
CA GLY A 270 6.82 -22.92 16.33
C GLY A 270 7.97 -23.86 16.69
N GLN A 271 8.04 -25.04 16.07
CA GLN A 271 9.11 -26.02 16.29
C GLN A 271 10.44 -25.61 15.64
N SER A 272 10.37 -24.79 14.59
CA SER A 272 11.52 -24.40 13.78
C SER A 272 12.27 -23.19 14.37
N GLN A 273 13.13 -23.41 15.36
CA GLN A 273 13.97 -22.34 15.94
C GLN A 273 15.05 -21.79 14.97
N SER A 274 15.29 -22.45 13.84
CA SER A 274 16.46 -22.22 12.98
C SER A 274 16.27 -21.15 11.89
N TRP A 275 15.05 -20.88 11.44
CA TRP A 275 14.83 -20.18 10.15
C TRP A 275 14.64 -18.66 10.25
N ALA A 276 14.43 -18.15 11.45
CA ALA A 276 14.39 -16.71 11.71
C ALA A 276 15.55 -16.37 12.64
N GLY A 277 16.54 -15.62 12.16
CA GLY A 277 17.63 -15.06 12.97
C GLY A 277 17.16 -14.10 14.10
N ALA A 278 15.88 -14.12 14.45
CA ALA A 278 15.28 -13.49 15.61
C ALA A 278 14.12 -14.38 16.09
N ARG A 279 14.00 -14.54 17.43
CA ARG A 279 12.98 -15.33 18.16
C ARG A 279 11.61 -15.44 17.42
N PRO A 280 10.93 -16.60 17.48
CA PRO A 280 9.66 -16.79 16.79
C PRO A 280 8.63 -15.76 17.29
N ARG A 281 8.31 -14.78 16.46
CA ARG A 281 7.13 -13.93 16.65
C ARG A 281 5.94 -14.79 16.23
N GLY A 282 5.00 -15.04 17.14
CA GLY A 282 3.84 -15.88 16.87
C GLY A 282 3.08 -15.46 15.60
N LEU A 283 2.49 -16.44 14.90
CA LEU A 283 1.66 -16.17 13.74
C LEU A 283 0.39 -15.42 14.15
N GLN A 284 0.01 -14.42 13.36
CA GLN A 284 -1.25 -13.69 13.51
C GLN A 284 -2.13 -13.97 12.28
N TRP A 285 -3.25 -14.66 12.48
CA TRP A 285 -4.19 -14.96 11.41
C TRP A 285 -4.98 -13.73 10.99
N THR A 286 -5.43 -13.70 9.73
CA THR A 286 -6.21 -12.60 9.17
C THR A 286 -7.32 -13.10 8.25
N TRP A 287 -8.33 -12.25 8.03
CA TRP A 287 -9.43 -12.44 7.06
C TRP A 287 -9.07 -12.06 5.63
N LEU A 288 -7.79 -11.72 5.36
CA LEU A 288 -7.32 -11.21 4.07
C LEU A 288 -7.01 -12.32 3.05
N GLY A 289 -7.24 -13.58 3.40
CA GLY A 289 -7.05 -14.71 2.47
C GLY A 289 -8.13 -14.79 1.39
N ARG A 290 -7.91 -15.68 0.44
CA ARG A 290 -8.83 -16.01 -0.66
C ARG A 290 -9.22 -17.49 -0.63
N ALA A 291 -10.37 -17.81 -1.21
CA ALA A 291 -10.86 -19.16 -1.32
C ALA A 291 -11.63 -19.37 -2.64
N GLU A 292 -11.66 -20.62 -3.08
CA GLU A 292 -12.46 -21.07 -4.22
C GLU A 292 -13.57 -21.99 -3.72
N LEU A 293 -14.81 -21.63 -4.02
CA LEU A 293 -15.99 -22.39 -3.61
C LEU A 293 -16.76 -22.87 -4.82
N ARG A 294 -17.16 -24.14 -4.81
CA ARG A 294 -18.07 -24.69 -5.81
C ARG A 294 -19.50 -24.35 -5.42
N PHE A 295 -20.22 -23.65 -6.30
CA PHE A 295 -21.64 -23.32 -6.12
C PHE A 295 -22.40 -23.78 -7.36
N GLY A 296 -23.07 -24.92 -7.27
CA GLY A 296 -23.66 -25.59 -8.44
C GLY A 296 -22.61 -25.87 -9.52
N ALA A 297 -22.81 -25.31 -10.72
CA ALA A 297 -21.89 -25.43 -11.85
C ALA A 297 -20.83 -24.30 -11.94
N CYS A 298 -20.80 -23.38 -10.97
CA CYS A 298 -19.90 -22.23 -10.94
C CYS A 298 -18.79 -22.41 -9.90
N VAL A 299 -17.66 -21.75 -10.14
CA VAL A 299 -16.58 -21.58 -9.14
C VAL A 299 -16.56 -20.11 -8.71
N LEU A 300 -16.75 -19.88 -7.41
CA LEU A 300 -16.71 -18.56 -6.79
C LEU A 300 -15.31 -18.33 -6.24
N HIS A 301 -14.64 -17.27 -6.68
CA HIS A 301 -13.45 -16.77 -6.00
C HIS A 301 -13.91 -15.71 -5.00
N VAL A 302 -13.66 -15.96 -3.72
CA VAL A 302 -14.17 -15.17 -2.60
C VAL A 302 -13.06 -14.89 -1.58
N SER A 303 -13.25 -13.92 -0.69
CA SER A 303 -12.37 -13.76 0.46
C SER A 303 -12.63 -14.85 1.51
N THR A 304 -11.69 -15.06 2.44
CA THR A 304 -11.90 -15.98 3.58
C THR A 304 -13.08 -15.59 4.47
N LEU A 305 -13.37 -14.28 4.60
CA LEU A 305 -14.57 -13.80 5.29
C LEU A 305 -15.84 -14.13 4.53
N GLN A 306 -15.86 -13.93 3.21
CA GLN A 306 -16.99 -14.32 2.36
C GLN A 306 -17.19 -15.84 2.37
N MET A 307 -16.11 -16.63 2.37
CA MET A 307 -16.18 -18.08 2.52
C MET A 307 -16.84 -18.47 3.85
N PHE A 308 -16.41 -17.87 4.96
CA PHE A 308 -17.04 -18.11 6.27
C PHE A 308 -18.55 -17.85 6.22
N VAL A 309 -18.95 -16.71 5.65
CA VAL A 309 -20.37 -16.36 5.51
C VAL A 309 -21.11 -17.39 4.66
N LEU A 310 -20.61 -17.70 3.46
CA LEU A 310 -21.24 -18.64 2.53
C LEU A 310 -21.37 -20.05 3.11
N LEU A 311 -20.38 -20.53 3.85
CA LEU A 311 -20.45 -21.84 4.53
C LEU A 311 -21.54 -21.88 5.60
N ARG A 312 -21.86 -20.76 6.25
CA ARG A 312 -22.96 -20.68 7.23
C ARG A 312 -24.33 -20.74 6.57
N PHE A 313 -24.46 -20.17 5.36
CA PHE A 313 -25.68 -20.25 4.56
C PHE A 313 -26.04 -21.66 4.08
N ASN A 314 -25.09 -22.61 4.08
CA ASN A 314 -25.40 -24.01 3.75
C ASN A 314 -26.34 -24.68 4.77
N GLY A 315 -26.41 -24.16 6.01
CA GLY A 315 -27.24 -24.74 7.08
C GLY A 315 -28.60 -24.07 7.27
N ALA A 316 -28.65 -22.73 7.21
CA ALA A 316 -29.86 -21.93 7.39
C ALA A 316 -29.64 -20.49 6.91
N GLU A 317 -30.72 -19.70 6.83
CA GLU A 317 -30.62 -18.25 6.65
C GLU A 317 -29.89 -17.60 7.84
N VAL A 318 -29.00 -16.65 7.55
CA VAL A 318 -28.16 -16.00 8.57
C VAL A 318 -28.37 -14.49 8.54
N ALA A 319 -28.82 -13.93 9.67
CA ALA A 319 -28.93 -12.50 9.87
C ALA A 319 -27.55 -11.83 10.00
N VAL A 320 -27.44 -10.57 9.53
CA VAL A 320 -26.18 -9.81 9.55
C VAL A 320 -25.72 -9.54 10.98
N GLU A 321 -26.65 -9.30 11.90
CA GLU A 321 -26.42 -9.08 13.32
C GLU A 321 -25.74 -10.30 13.98
N SER A 322 -26.19 -11.51 13.63
CA SER A 322 -25.61 -12.76 14.11
C SER A 322 -24.18 -12.96 13.60
N LEU A 323 -23.88 -12.53 12.38
CA LEU A 323 -22.52 -12.56 11.82
C LEU A 323 -21.58 -11.57 12.53
N LEU A 324 -22.07 -10.37 12.86
CA LEU A 324 -21.30 -9.38 13.62
C LEU A 324 -20.95 -9.89 15.02
N GLN A 325 -21.92 -10.48 15.73
CA GLN A 325 -21.69 -11.07 17.04
C GLN A 325 -20.71 -12.26 16.97
N ALA A 326 -20.87 -13.14 15.98
CA ALA A 326 -20.02 -14.32 15.84
C ALA A 326 -18.56 -13.96 15.48
N THR A 327 -18.35 -12.97 14.62
CA THR A 327 -17.01 -12.61 14.11
C THR A 327 -16.30 -11.55 14.95
N GLY A 328 -17.04 -10.71 15.69
CA GLY A 328 -16.49 -9.55 16.39
C GLY A 328 -15.93 -8.48 15.46
N LEU A 329 -16.23 -8.54 14.16
CA LEU A 329 -15.74 -7.61 13.17
C LEU A 329 -16.55 -6.30 13.16
N PRO A 330 -15.92 -5.16 12.83
CA PRO A 330 -16.62 -3.92 12.55
C PRO A 330 -17.69 -4.11 11.45
N ALA A 331 -18.85 -3.47 11.63
CA ALA A 331 -19.96 -3.53 10.68
C ALA A 331 -19.54 -3.15 9.25
N GLU A 332 -18.65 -2.16 9.12
CA GLU A 332 -18.14 -1.70 7.83
C GLU A 332 -17.39 -2.81 7.06
N LEU A 333 -16.57 -3.61 7.75
CA LEU A 333 -15.81 -4.70 7.14
C LEU A 333 -16.72 -5.81 6.63
N LEU A 334 -17.72 -6.17 7.44
CA LEU A 334 -18.68 -7.18 7.06
C LEU A 334 -19.51 -6.72 5.86
N GLN A 335 -20.01 -5.48 5.89
CA GLN A 335 -20.77 -4.89 4.77
C GLN A 335 -19.96 -4.87 3.47
N GLN A 336 -18.67 -4.50 3.53
CA GLN A 336 -17.78 -4.54 2.36
C GLN A 336 -17.63 -5.94 1.79
N ALA A 337 -17.52 -6.97 2.64
CA ALA A 337 -17.44 -8.36 2.21
C ALA A 337 -18.77 -8.87 1.63
N LEU A 338 -19.91 -8.40 2.15
CA LEU A 338 -21.24 -8.80 1.69
C LEU A 338 -21.65 -8.13 0.38
N ALA A 339 -21.21 -6.89 0.11
CA ALA A 339 -21.66 -6.14 -1.06
C ALA A 339 -21.54 -6.89 -2.41
N PRO A 340 -20.40 -7.53 -2.76
CA PRO A 340 -20.29 -8.30 -4.01
C PRO A 340 -21.19 -9.55 -4.04
N LEU A 341 -21.61 -10.06 -2.88
CA LEU A 341 -22.49 -11.21 -2.77
C LEU A 341 -23.96 -10.82 -2.98
N THR A 342 -24.34 -9.60 -2.62
CA THR A 342 -25.72 -9.08 -2.60
C THR A 342 -26.08 -8.16 -3.78
N GLU A 343 -25.12 -7.69 -4.56
CA GLU A 343 -25.41 -6.94 -5.80
C GLU A 343 -26.23 -7.79 -6.80
N ALA A 344 -27.01 -7.17 -7.70
CA ALA A 344 -27.96 -7.82 -8.64
C ALA A 344 -27.37 -8.88 -9.61
N ARG A 345 -26.06 -9.17 -9.50
CA ARG A 345 -25.35 -10.25 -10.23
C ARG A 345 -24.65 -11.24 -9.30
N GLY A 346 -24.79 -11.08 -7.99
CA GLY A 346 -24.22 -11.92 -6.94
C GLY A 346 -25.01 -13.21 -6.73
N PRO A 347 -24.42 -14.20 -6.05
CA PRO A 347 -25.05 -15.49 -5.79
C PRO A 347 -26.24 -15.40 -4.83
N ALA A 348 -26.33 -14.38 -3.97
CA ALA A 348 -27.42 -14.26 -2.98
C ALA A 348 -28.79 -13.93 -3.62
N ASP A 349 -28.81 -13.17 -4.72
CA ASP A 349 -30.04 -12.76 -5.42
C ASP A 349 -30.48 -13.77 -6.50
N ARG A 350 -29.61 -14.73 -6.86
CA ARG A 350 -29.87 -15.68 -7.96
C ARG A 350 -30.71 -16.90 -7.58
N GLY A 351 -30.92 -17.15 -6.29
CA GLY A 351 -31.64 -18.33 -5.80
C GLY A 351 -31.05 -19.67 -6.29
N PRO A 352 -31.57 -20.81 -5.79
CA PRO A 352 -31.12 -22.14 -6.22
C PRO A 352 -31.49 -22.48 -7.69
N GLY A 353 -32.33 -21.68 -8.36
CA GLY A 353 -32.85 -21.94 -9.70
C GLY A 353 -32.15 -21.28 -10.89
N ALA A 354 -31.29 -20.27 -10.69
CA ALA A 354 -30.60 -19.58 -11.80
C ALA A 354 -29.34 -20.30 -12.31
N SER A 355 -28.98 -21.45 -11.71
CA SER A 355 -27.75 -22.20 -12.01
C SER A 355 -27.78 -22.95 -13.36
N SER A 356 -28.89 -22.93 -14.11
CA SER A 356 -29.03 -23.69 -15.36
C SER A 356 -28.55 -22.97 -16.63
N ARG A 357 -28.16 -21.70 -16.55
CA ARG A 357 -27.82 -20.88 -17.74
C ARG A 357 -26.35 -20.53 -17.91
N SER A 358 -25.45 -20.99 -17.05
CA SER A 358 -24.02 -20.72 -17.20
C SER A 358 -23.14 -21.81 -16.60
N SER A 359 -22.96 -22.91 -17.33
CA SER A 359 -21.96 -23.93 -17.01
C SER A 359 -20.55 -23.35 -17.14
N GLY A 360 -19.67 -23.59 -16.15
CA GLY A 360 -18.24 -23.29 -16.24
C GLY A 360 -17.81 -21.84 -15.97
N ARG A 361 -18.68 -20.97 -15.43
CA ARG A 361 -18.33 -19.57 -15.18
C ARG A 361 -17.56 -19.39 -13.87
N GLN A 362 -16.35 -18.87 -13.95
CA GLN A 362 -15.61 -18.36 -12.79
C GLN A 362 -16.17 -16.97 -12.41
N LEU A 363 -16.63 -16.83 -11.17
CA LEU A 363 -17.14 -15.56 -10.65
C LEU A 363 -16.16 -15.03 -9.59
N ARG A 364 -15.47 -13.93 -9.91
CA ARG A 364 -14.62 -13.23 -8.93
C ARG A 364 -15.46 -12.25 -8.14
N LEU A 365 -15.68 -12.57 -6.87
CA LEU A 365 -16.51 -11.79 -5.94
C LEU A 365 -15.67 -11.19 -4.80
N LEU A 366 -14.35 -11.29 -4.86
CA LEU A 366 -13.49 -10.68 -3.84
C LEU A 366 -13.81 -9.18 -3.73
N PRO A 367 -14.10 -8.68 -2.52
CA PRO A 367 -14.28 -7.26 -2.33
C PRO A 367 -12.97 -6.58 -2.70
N ARG A 368 -13.03 -5.55 -3.54
CA ARG A 368 -11.90 -4.64 -3.67
C ARG A 368 -11.68 -4.07 -2.26
N GLN A 369 -10.54 -4.32 -1.64
CA GLN A 369 -10.26 -3.81 -0.32
C GLN A 369 -9.86 -2.34 -0.49
N ARG A 370 -10.83 -1.51 -0.95
CA ARG A 370 -10.68 -0.09 -1.34
C ARG A 370 -10.33 0.83 -0.16
N TYR A 371 -9.49 0.36 0.76
CA TYR A 371 -9.15 0.90 2.06
C TYR A 371 -10.34 0.88 3.00
N LEU A 372 -10.13 0.30 4.16
CA LEU A 372 -10.96 0.40 5.36
C LEU A 372 -11.19 1.87 5.79
N ARG A 373 -11.86 2.71 5.00
CA ARG A 373 -12.28 4.12 5.24
C ARG A 373 -11.23 5.10 5.80
N ALA A 374 -9.99 4.65 5.98
CA ALA A 374 -8.96 5.35 6.71
C ALA A 374 -8.17 6.31 5.82
N GLU A 375 -8.47 6.50 4.53
CA GLU A 375 -7.77 7.51 3.71
C GLU A 375 -7.74 8.87 4.40
N ARG A 376 -8.81 9.29 5.11
CA ARG A 376 -8.79 10.53 5.91
C ARG A 376 -8.02 10.41 7.22
N ALA A 377 -8.17 9.29 7.94
CA ALA A 377 -7.52 9.08 9.24
C ALA A 377 -6.01 8.82 9.11
N GLU A 378 -5.59 8.04 8.11
CA GLU A 378 -4.22 7.81 7.67
C GLU A 378 -3.61 9.05 7.04
N SER A 379 -4.35 9.80 6.20
CA SER A 379 -3.83 11.08 5.69
C SER A 379 -3.54 12.05 6.82
N GLY A 380 -4.46 12.16 7.79
CA GLY A 380 -4.22 12.92 9.01
C GLY A 380 -3.08 12.38 9.87
N ALA A 381 -2.88 11.05 9.93
CA ALA A 381 -1.77 10.45 10.67
C ALA A 381 -0.41 10.70 9.99
N LEU A 382 -0.34 10.63 8.66
CA LEU A 382 0.85 10.93 7.87
C LEU A 382 1.21 12.41 7.96
N GLU A 383 0.21 13.30 7.90
CA GLU A 383 0.40 14.73 8.11
C GLU A 383 0.92 15.03 9.51
N ARG A 384 0.26 14.51 10.56
CA ARG A 384 0.69 14.67 11.95
C ARG A 384 2.12 14.16 12.14
N LYS A 385 2.44 12.96 11.62
CA LYS A 385 3.79 12.39 11.67
C LYS A 385 4.82 13.32 11.04
N ARG A 386 4.56 13.80 9.83
CA ARG A 386 5.46 14.73 9.14
C ARG A 386 5.65 16.02 9.92
N ASN A 387 4.56 16.61 10.42
CA ASN A 387 4.62 17.86 11.18
C ASN A 387 5.47 17.67 12.45
N VAL A 388 5.29 16.57 13.19
CA VAL A 388 6.13 16.24 14.34
C VAL A 388 7.60 16.10 13.95
N LEU A 389 7.91 15.41 12.85
CA LEU A 389 9.29 15.26 12.36
C LEU A 389 9.92 16.61 11.97
N CYS A 390 9.20 17.46 11.23
CA CYS A 390 9.65 18.80 10.89
C CYS A 390 9.91 19.65 12.14
N CYS A 391 9.00 19.60 13.13
CA CYS A 391 9.18 20.31 14.40
C CYS A 391 10.43 19.82 15.17
N LEU A 392 10.64 18.50 15.27
CA LEU A 392 11.82 17.91 15.91
C LEU A 392 13.11 18.34 15.21
N LEU A 393 13.14 18.25 13.88
CA LEU A 393 14.28 18.65 13.05
C LEU A 393 14.63 20.13 13.27
N SER A 394 13.65 21.01 13.13
CA SER A 394 13.85 22.44 13.36
C SER A 394 14.29 22.74 14.79
N ARG A 395 13.73 22.07 15.80
CA ARG A 395 14.09 22.31 17.21
C ARG A 395 15.52 21.87 17.53
N ILE A 396 15.93 20.68 17.08
CA ILE A 396 17.29 20.18 17.29
C ILE A 396 18.30 21.10 16.60
N LEU A 397 18.03 21.50 15.35
CA LEU A 397 18.94 22.37 14.61
C LEU A 397 18.94 23.83 15.10
N LYS A 398 17.83 24.34 15.65
CA LYS A 398 17.81 25.64 16.35
C LYS A 398 18.70 25.63 17.59
N ALA A 399 18.73 24.52 18.34
CA ALA A 399 19.53 24.39 19.56
C ALA A 399 21.04 24.22 19.25
N GLU A 400 21.37 23.33 18.32
CA GLU A 400 22.76 22.96 18.01
C GLU A 400 23.41 23.87 16.94
N LYS A 401 22.61 24.69 16.24
CA LYS A 401 22.96 25.55 15.10
C LYS A 401 23.46 24.81 13.85
N ARG A 402 24.33 23.82 14.02
CA ARG A 402 24.97 23.01 12.96
C ARG A 402 25.06 21.56 13.42
N LEU A 403 24.62 20.62 12.58
CA LEU A 403 24.70 19.20 12.93
C LEU A 403 24.96 18.34 11.70
N HIS A 404 25.79 17.30 11.87
CA HIS A 404 25.95 16.26 10.84
C HIS A 404 24.63 15.52 10.63
N ILE A 405 24.31 15.17 9.38
CA ILE A 405 23.04 14.54 9.01
C ILE A 405 22.79 13.24 9.78
N ASP A 406 23.81 12.39 9.95
CA ASP A 406 23.67 11.13 10.69
C ASP A 406 23.37 11.35 12.18
N ASN A 407 24.02 12.35 12.79
CA ASN A 407 23.76 12.71 14.19
C ASN A 407 22.35 13.29 14.37
N LEU A 408 21.89 14.09 13.40
CA LEU A 408 20.52 14.59 13.38
C LEU A 408 19.51 13.45 13.27
N VAL A 409 19.73 12.53 12.31
CA VAL A 409 18.88 11.36 12.11
C VAL A 409 18.82 10.52 13.38
N PHE A 410 19.97 10.20 13.98
CA PHE A 410 20.04 9.42 15.22
C PHE A 410 19.22 10.06 16.35
N ARG A 411 19.38 11.37 16.58
CA ARG A 411 18.65 12.09 17.65
C ARG A 411 17.15 12.15 17.39
N VAL A 412 16.72 12.40 16.15
CA VAL A 412 15.30 12.41 15.78
C VAL A 412 14.68 11.03 15.98
N LEU A 413 15.39 9.95 15.57
CA LEU A 413 14.91 8.58 15.77
C LEU A 413 14.75 8.26 17.26
N ALA A 414 15.72 8.65 18.10
CA ALA A 414 15.64 8.47 19.54
C ALA A 414 14.46 9.25 20.16
N ALA A 415 14.24 10.50 19.74
CA ALA A 415 13.12 11.33 20.19
C ALA A 415 11.76 10.74 19.79
N CYS A 416 11.63 10.21 18.57
CA CYS A 416 10.41 9.56 18.08
C CYS A 416 10.06 8.29 18.88
N GLN A 417 11.06 7.53 19.30
CA GLN A 417 10.86 6.33 20.12
C GLN A 417 10.39 6.68 21.54
N LYS A 418 10.94 7.76 22.12
CA LYS A 418 10.57 8.22 23.46
C LYS A 418 9.27 9.02 23.50
N GLY A 419 8.83 9.58 22.37
CA GLY A 419 7.65 10.46 22.31
C GLY A 419 7.92 11.85 22.90
N GLU A 420 9.16 12.34 22.79
CA GLU A 420 9.61 13.57 23.45
C GLU A 420 9.94 14.65 22.42
N LEU A 421 9.26 15.79 22.51
CA LEU A 421 9.51 16.97 21.67
C LEU A 421 10.42 18.00 22.39
N GLY A 422 10.80 17.74 23.64
CA GLY A 422 11.62 18.59 24.51
C GLY A 422 11.11 18.54 25.97
N PRO A 423 11.66 19.37 26.87
CA PRO A 423 11.21 19.43 28.27
C PRO A 423 9.71 19.74 28.35
N GLY A 424 8.92 18.83 28.93
CA GLY A 424 7.48 19.01 29.17
C GLY A 424 6.55 18.85 27.95
N LEU A 425 7.06 18.58 26.75
CA LEU A 425 6.25 18.43 25.53
C LEU A 425 6.35 16.98 25.02
N GLN A 426 5.26 16.23 25.15
CA GLN A 426 5.15 14.84 24.71
C GLN A 426 4.24 14.69 23.49
N PHE A 427 4.49 13.65 22.71
CA PHE A 427 3.62 13.21 21.62
C PHE A 427 3.54 11.67 21.63
N PRO A 428 2.51 11.07 21.00
CA PRO A 428 2.40 9.62 20.90
C PRO A 428 3.63 9.07 20.19
N SER A 429 4.39 8.19 20.85
CA SER A 429 5.56 7.57 20.22
C SER A 429 5.15 6.79 18.98
N PHE A 430 6.00 6.83 17.94
CA PHE A 430 5.71 6.15 16.68
C PHE A 430 6.98 5.60 16.03
N CYS A 431 6.80 4.58 15.19
CA CYS A 431 7.89 4.02 14.41
C CYS A 431 8.37 5.01 13.33
N CYS A 432 9.56 5.57 13.55
CA CYS A 432 10.26 6.42 12.59
C CYS A 432 11.44 5.65 11.99
N HIS A 433 11.65 5.78 10.67
CA HIS A 433 12.79 5.21 9.98
C HIS A 433 13.69 6.35 9.47
N SER A 434 14.99 6.11 9.30
CA SER A 434 15.93 7.12 8.80
C SER A 434 15.44 7.77 7.51
N VAL A 435 14.84 6.98 6.62
CA VAL A 435 14.22 7.41 5.35
C VAL A 435 13.14 8.47 5.56
N ASP A 436 12.32 8.40 6.62
CA ASP A 436 11.31 9.43 6.92
C ASP A 436 11.95 10.75 7.35
N VAL A 437 12.99 10.66 8.17
CA VAL A 437 13.72 11.82 8.69
C VAL A 437 14.42 12.54 7.52
N LEU A 438 15.10 11.78 6.67
CA LEU A 438 15.76 12.31 5.48
C LEU A 438 14.78 12.96 4.50
N SER A 439 13.58 12.39 4.35
CA SER A 439 12.49 13.01 3.58
C SER A 439 12.11 14.38 4.13
N CYS A 440 11.93 14.49 5.46
CA CYS A 440 11.62 15.76 6.11
C CYS A 440 12.80 16.74 6.09
N VAL A 441 14.04 16.27 6.12
CA VAL A 441 15.23 17.11 5.91
C VAL A 441 15.23 17.69 4.49
N LEU A 442 14.95 16.86 3.49
CA LEU A 442 14.82 17.30 2.10
C LEU A 442 13.71 18.35 1.96
N HIS A 443 12.57 18.13 2.62
CA HIS A 443 11.47 19.10 2.70
C HIS A 443 11.94 20.45 3.19
N LEU A 444 12.56 20.48 4.36
CA LEU A 444 12.99 21.73 4.97
C LEU A 444 14.12 22.42 4.18
N LEU A 445 14.99 21.66 3.49
CA LEU A 445 15.97 22.20 2.55
C LEU A 445 15.28 22.87 1.34
N ASN A 446 14.28 22.21 0.76
CA ASN A 446 13.54 22.73 -0.39
C ASN A 446 12.71 23.98 -0.04
N GLN A 447 12.21 24.07 1.19
CA GLN A 447 11.50 25.23 1.71
C GLN A 447 12.44 26.38 2.16
N GLY A 448 13.76 26.14 2.20
CA GLY A 448 14.75 27.15 2.60
C GLY A 448 14.96 27.28 4.11
N TYR A 449 14.28 26.49 4.94
CA TYR A 449 14.49 26.48 6.40
C TYR A 449 15.83 25.88 6.81
N LEU A 450 16.40 25.01 5.97
CA LEU A 450 17.71 24.41 6.19
C LEU A 450 18.66 24.79 5.05
N ARG A 451 19.96 24.83 5.36
CA ARG A 451 21.03 24.97 4.38
C ARG A 451 22.09 23.91 4.60
N ARG A 452 22.65 23.37 3.51
CA ARG A 452 23.87 22.54 3.55
C ARG A 452 25.09 23.46 3.52
N GLN A 453 26.11 23.17 4.31
CA GLN A 453 27.39 23.87 4.17
C GLN A 453 28.00 23.61 2.79
N GLU A 454 28.63 24.64 2.22
CA GLU A 454 29.28 24.56 0.90
C GLU A 454 30.44 23.56 0.89
N GLU A 455 31.31 23.59 1.90
CA GLU A 455 32.47 22.70 2.01
C GLU A 455 32.13 21.31 2.58
N ARG A 456 31.03 21.21 3.34
CA ARG A 456 30.62 19.99 4.04
C ARG A 456 29.12 19.75 3.87
N PRO A 457 28.67 19.20 2.72
CA PRO A 457 27.24 19.07 2.42
C PRO A 457 26.48 18.13 3.37
N HIS A 458 27.19 17.39 4.21
CA HIS A 458 26.64 16.48 5.23
C HIS A 458 26.32 17.21 6.53
N VAL A 459 26.75 18.46 6.68
CA VAL A 459 26.44 19.32 7.82
C VAL A 459 25.28 20.23 7.43
N LEU A 460 24.22 20.18 8.24
CA LEU A 460 23.00 20.97 8.08
C LEU A 460 23.00 22.13 9.06
N GLU A 461 22.57 23.29 8.58
CA GLU A 461 22.41 24.52 9.35
C GLU A 461 20.94 24.96 9.30
N TYR A 462 20.41 25.43 10.43
CA TYR A 462 19.11 26.09 10.45
C TYR A 462 19.24 27.51 9.93
N VAL A 463 18.39 27.89 8.97
CA VAL A 463 18.29 29.26 8.46
C VAL A 463 17.22 29.98 9.30
N PRO A 464 17.58 31.02 10.08
CA PRO A 464 16.60 31.85 10.76
C PRO A 464 15.66 32.50 9.75
N ASP A 465 14.37 32.62 10.06
CA ASP A 465 13.49 33.53 9.32
C ASP A 465 14.06 34.94 9.45
N GLU A 466 14.77 35.42 8.44
CA GLU A 466 14.89 36.86 8.21
C GLU A 466 13.49 37.34 7.80
N SER A 467 12.67 37.69 8.78
CA SER A 467 11.65 38.71 8.51
C SER A 467 12.42 39.92 8.00
N PRO A 468 12.16 40.42 6.78
CA PRO A 468 12.83 41.64 6.35
C PRO A 468 12.35 42.73 7.31
N ALA A 469 13.23 43.13 8.22
CA ALA A 469 13.05 44.38 8.93
C ALA A 469 12.82 45.45 7.86
N PRO A 470 11.82 46.34 8.01
CA PRO A 470 11.66 47.45 7.08
C PRO A 470 13.02 48.17 7.04
N PRO A 471 13.59 48.43 5.85
CA PRO A 471 14.93 48.97 5.76
C PRO A 471 14.99 50.26 6.56
N SER A 472 15.82 50.25 7.60
CA SER A 472 16.20 51.46 8.32
C SER A 472 16.71 52.45 7.28
N SER A 473 16.05 53.60 7.22
CA SER A 473 16.37 54.75 6.38
C SER A 473 17.86 55.10 6.47
N GLN A 474 18.66 54.55 5.56
CA GLN A 474 19.97 55.10 5.20
C GLN A 474 19.84 55.71 3.81
N ALA A 475 20.06 57.03 3.80
CA ALA A 475 19.97 57.96 2.70
C ALA A 475 20.40 57.40 1.32
N GLN A 476 19.48 57.46 0.36
CA GLN A 476 19.83 57.49 -1.05
C GLN A 476 20.19 58.93 -1.45
N PRO A 477 21.20 59.16 -2.32
CA PRO A 477 21.42 60.46 -2.92
C PRO A 477 20.33 60.77 -3.95
N PRO A 478 19.93 62.04 -4.17
CA PRO A 478 18.81 62.35 -5.03
C PRO A 478 19.18 62.17 -6.50
N VAL A 479 18.44 61.30 -7.19
CA VAL A 479 18.44 61.21 -8.66
C VAL A 479 17.39 62.21 -9.17
N ALA A 480 17.86 63.26 -9.85
CA ALA A 480 16.99 64.22 -10.53
C ALA A 480 16.46 63.62 -11.83
N PHE A 481 15.14 63.57 -11.97
CA PHE A 481 14.49 63.25 -13.24
C PHE A 481 14.21 64.54 -14.02
N GLN A 482 14.86 64.72 -15.17
CA GLN A 482 14.45 65.72 -16.16
C GLN A 482 13.22 65.19 -16.91
N THR A 483 12.11 65.91 -16.80
CA THR A 483 10.88 65.65 -17.56
C THR A 483 10.97 66.38 -18.89
N VAL A 484 10.92 65.64 -20.00
CA VAL A 484 10.72 66.23 -21.34
C VAL A 484 9.22 66.29 -21.61
N GLU A 485 8.67 67.50 -21.69
CA GLU A 485 7.27 67.75 -22.02
C GLU A 485 7.03 67.55 -23.52
N ILE A 486 6.19 66.58 -23.88
CA ILE A 486 5.62 66.48 -25.22
C ILE A 486 4.26 67.17 -25.20
N LYS A 487 4.16 68.34 -25.85
CA LYS A 487 2.91 69.06 -26.06
C LYS A 487 2.03 68.33 -27.08
N THR A 488 0.83 67.93 -26.67
CA THR A 488 -0.27 67.58 -27.59
C THR A 488 -1.47 68.48 -27.30
N ALA A 489 -2.01 69.09 -28.35
CA ALA A 489 -3.06 70.12 -28.31
C ALA A 489 -4.47 69.53 -28.04
N PRO A 490 -5.44 70.35 -27.58
CA PRO A 490 -6.72 69.86 -27.05
C PRO A 490 -7.87 69.95 -28.06
N SER A 491 -8.86 69.04 -27.94
CA SER A 491 -10.30 69.33 -28.16
C SER A 491 -11.19 68.09 -27.85
N PRO A 492 -12.50 68.25 -27.63
CA PRO A 492 -13.10 67.82 -26.37
C PRO A 492 -14.37 66.96 -26.59
N ALA A 493 -15.06 66.72 -25.47
CA ALA A 493 -16.49 66.45 -25.33
C ALA A 493 -16.88 65.02 -24.94
N ALA A 494 -17.43 64.97 -23.72
CA ALA A 494 -18.64 64.25 -23.31
C ALA A 494 -18.55 62.70 -23.30
N ALA A 495 -18.95 61.97 -22.27
CA ALA A 495 -19.70 62.29 -21.08
C ALA A 495 -19.43 61.20 -20.02
N GLU A 496 -19.31 61.62 -18.76
CA GLU A 496 -20.05 61.07 -17.62
C GLU A 496 -20.66 59.66 -17.74
N ARG A 497 -20.17 58.68 -16.97
CA ARG A 497 -20.72 58.28 -15.65
C ARG A 497 -20.17 56.96 -15.11
N ARG A 498 -19.53 57.10 -13.94
CA ARG A 498 -19.69 56.36 -12.68
C ARG A 498 -19.84 54.83 -12.70
N GLN A 499 -18.75 54.24 -12.20
CA GLN A 499 -18.71 53.06 -11.32
C GLN A 499 -19.80 53.08 -10.23
N THR A 500 -20.38 51.91 -9.96
CA THR A 500 -20.83 51.50 -8.63
C THR A 500 -20.59 50.01 -8.43
N PHE A 501 -19.76 49.69 -7.44
CA PHE A 501 -19.70 48.40 -6.77
C PHE A 501 -21.03 48.12 -6.03
N SER A 502 -21.44 46.86 -5.95
CA SER A 502 -22.32 46.38 -4.88
C SER A 502 -22.00 44.94 -4.50
N THR A 503 -21.84 44.76 -3.20
CA THR A 503 -21.61 43.53 -2.42
C THR A 503 -22.91 42.79 -2.07
N PHE A 504 -22.76 41.54 -1.61
CA PHE A 504 -23.71 40.67 -0.89
C PHE A 504 -24.83 39.95 -1.70
N ARG A 505 -24.64 38.65 -1.94
CA ARG A 505 -25.23 37.56 -1.14
C ARG A 505 -24.42 36.28 -1.27
#